data_AF-A0A1V5Z1I7-F1
#
_entry.id   AF-A0A1V5Z1I7-F1
#
_cell.length_a   1.000
_cell.length_b   1.000
_cell.length_c   1.000
_cell.angle_alpha   90.00
_cell.angle_beta   90.00
_cell.angle_gamma   90.00
#
_symmetry.space_group_name_H-M   'P 1'
#
loop_
_entity.id
_entity.type
_entity.pdbx_description
1 polymer ?
#
loop_
_entity_poly.entity_id
_entity_poly.type
_entity_poly.pdbx_seq_one_letter_code
_entity_poly.pdbx_strand_id
1 'polypeptide(L)'
;MDQIKDDIEHLATARAHRRFGSSGEKQAADYILGRLKPLVDRAVVMFFKIPLFSSLFPFVFLGEFTVIAALAFWWPAISFIYGLIVFSLYQAESFGFPLVSRYFPGTSSCAVFGDRKHADFKTLLVFTAYLDSCDCWTQRPFFLRISRYFLLLIQFAMVLLLAACALDAFASLHHATYPFTRFFYSAALVFFPLVMTAMLAGGYFNRDTVGANHNASGMAALLHIAEKFREKELHGAALLFFFPGAHHGSRRVMQEVLPTLKVCYDRVLMINLEGVGAGELCYTDSEGVLQQLPCSRDLVEAAVRCAPPYQARKVHLSSRITNAHLPLLQGFNAISILGLDQNNRPVNYAAQQDIVDNISVERVRAAADLAEALARDVIAATTDPMNACAEP
;
A
#
# COMPACT_ATOMS: atom_id res chain seq x y z
N MET A 1 21.59 23.12 10.90
CA MET A 1 21.19 21.71 11.05
C MET A 1 20.28 21.39 9.89
N ASP A 2 20.38 20.18 9.34
CA ASP A 2 19.61 19.77 8.16
C ASP A 2 18.22 19.31 8.64
N GLN A 3 17.19 20.09 8.33
CA GLN A 3 15.83 19.88 8.84
C GLN A 3 15.27 18.49 8.49
N ILE A 4 15.65 17.94 7.33
CA ILE A 4 15.24 16.59 6.92
C ILE A 4 15.77 15.54 7.91
N LYS A 5 17.01 15.71 8.37
CA LYS A 5 17.62 14.80 9.34
C LYS A 5 16.88 14.85 10.68
N ASP A 6 16.60 16.06 11.17
CA ASP A 6 15.88 16.28 12.43
C ASP A 6 14.45 15.68 12.36
N ASP A 7 13.78 15.84 11.21
CA ASP A 7 12.47 15.24 10.95
C ASP A 7 12.53 13.71 11.03
N ILE A 8 13.51 13.07 10.37
CA ILE A 8 13.71 11.61 10.39
C ILE A 8 14.04 11.13 11.81
N GLU A 9 14.94 11.80 12.52
CA GLU A 9 15.33 11.45 13.88
C GLU A 9 14.12 11.48 14.81
N HIS A 10 13.32 12.54 14.79
CA HIS A 10 12.14 12.66 15.65
C HIS A 10 11.11 11.56 15.34
N LEU A 11 10.86 11.33 14.06
CA LEU A 11 9.90 10.36 13.56
C LEU A 11 10.33 8.91 13.84
N ALA A 12 11.63 8.62 13.83
CA ALA A 12 12.20 7.30 14.11
C ALA A 12 12.42 7.04 15.62
N THR A 13 12.71 8.07 16.42
CA THR A 13 12.99 7.93 17.86
C THR A 13 11.75 8.08 18.75
N ALA A 14 10.55 8.12 18.17
CA ALA A 14 9.31 8.06 18.92
C ALA A 14 9.40 6.91 19.94
N ARG A 15 9.27 7.24 21.24
CA ARG A 15 9.53 6.32 22.37
C ARG A 15 8.72 5.03 22.31
N ALA A 16 7.63 5.03 21.54
CA ALA A 16 6.87 3.87 21.13
C ALA A 16 6.88 3.78 19.61
N HIS A 17 7.04 2.57 19.06
CA HIS A 17 6.91 2.31 17.63
C HIS A 17 5.61 2.93 17.06
N ARG A 18 5.67 3.40 15.81
CA ARG A 18 4.53 4.04 15.13
C ARG A 18 3.55 3.04 14.54
N ARG A 19 3.38 1.88 15.17
CA ARG A 19 2.36 0.91 14.77
C ARG A 19 0.98 1.58 14.76
N PHE A 20 0.15 1.28 13.77
CA PHE A 20 -1.19 1.86 13.69
C PHE A 20 -2.00 1.65 14.98
N GLY A 21 -2.72 2.68 15.42
CA GLY A 21 -3.46 2.71 16.67
C GLY A 21 -2.62 2.86 17.94
N SER A 22 -1.28 2.95 17.83
CA SER A 22 -0.41 3.17 18.99
C SER A 22 -0.35 4.64 19.41
N SER A 23 0.20 4.89 20.60
CA SER A 23 0.55 6.26 21.03
C SER A 23 1.67 6.86 20.17
N GLY A 24 2.57 6.02 19.62
CA GLY A 24 3.64 6.44 18.72
C GLY A 24 3.11 6.98 17.39
N GLU A 25 2.08 6.36 16.81
CA GLU A 25 1.42 6.87 15.60
C GLU A 25 0.82 8.26 15.85
N LYS A 26 0.15 8.45 16.99
CA LYS A 26 -0.42 9.75 17.38
C LYS A 26 0.65 10.82 17.58
N GLN A 27 1.74 10.50 18.27
CA GLN A 27 2.87 11.42 18.46
C GLN A 27 3.50 11.82 17.12
N ALA A 28 3.66 10.87 16.18
CA ALA A 28 4.12 11.17 14.84
C ALA A 28 3.14 12.09 14.10
N ALA A 29 1.83 11.84 14.18
CA ALA A 29 0.83 12.70 13.57
C ALA A 29 0.84 14.13 14.14
N ASP A 30 0.99 14.28 15.47
CA ASP A 30 1.10 15.57 16.14
C ASP A 30 2.36 16.33 15.70
N TYR A 31 3.48 15.61 15.55
CA TYR A 31 4.73 16.17 15.03
C TYR A 31 4.59 16.67 13.59
N ILE A 32 4.07 15.82 12.70
CA ILE A 32 3.82 16.18 11.29
C ILE A 32 2.86 17.37 11.22
N LEU A 33 1.78 17.38 12.00
CA LEU A 33 0.85 18.52 12.07
C LEU A 33 1.59 19.80 12.45
N GLY A 34 2.44 19.77 13.48
CA GLY A 34 3.23 20.91 13.93
C GLY A 34 4.17 21.45 12.85
N ARG A 35 4.85 20.55 12.12
CA ARG A 35 5.74 20.91 11.00
C ARG A 35 4.99 21.43 9.78
N LEU A 36 3.82 20.87 9.49
CA LEU A 36 3.04 21.18 8.29
C LEU A 36 2.22 22.47 8.44
N LYS A 37 1.70 22.78 9.64
CA LYS A 37 0.87 23.97 9.90
C LYS A 37 1.45 25.31 9.40
N PRO A 38 2.75 25.63 9.53
CA PRO A 38 3.33 26.86 8.97
C PRO A 38 3.64 26.78 7.46
N LEU A 39 3.40 25.63 6.81
CA LEU A 39 3.72 25.37 5.41
C LEU A 39 2.51 25.37 4.48
N VAL A 40 1.31 25.21 5.04
CA VAL A 40 0.06 25.04 4.29
C VAL A 40 -1.02 25.98 4.83
N ASP A 41 -2.10 26.16 4.06
CA ASP A 41 -3.18 27.08 4.43
C ASP A 41 -4.04 26.49 5.56
N ARG A 42 -4.25 25.18 5.53
CA ARG A 42 -4.95 24.43 6.56
C ARG A 42 -4.29 23.08 6.76
N ALA A 43 -4.07 22.74 8.03
CA ALA A 43 -3.56 21.44 8.44
C ALA A 43 -4.46 20.85 9.53
N VAL A 44 -4.86 19.58 9.37
CA VAL A 44 -5.77 18.89 10.30
C VAL A 44 -5.36 17.44 10.50
N VAL A 45 -5.64 16.91 11.69
CA VAL A 45 -5.57 15.48 11.99
C VAL A 45 -6.98 14.93 12.07
N MET A 46 -7.24 13.82 11.38
CA MET A 46 -8.52 13.11 11.46
C MET A 46 -8.28 11.69 11.98
N PHE A 47 -9.27 11.13 12.67
CA PHE A 47 -9.25 9.78 13.19
C PHE A 47 -10.23 8.89 12.43
N PHE A 48 -9.80 7.68 12.14
CA PHE A 48 -10.55 6.70 11.36
C PHE A 48 -10.64 5.40 12.14
N LYS A 49 -11.82 4.79 12.14
CA LYS A 49 -12.02 3.48 12.76
C LYS A 49 -11.54 2.40 11.80
N ILE A 50 -10.49 1.69 12.20
CA ILE A 50 -9.87 0.62 11.43
C ILE A 50 -10.08 -0.73 12.12
N PRO A 51 -10.13 -1.85 11.40
CA PRO A 51 -10.16 -3.16 12.02
C PRO A 51 -8.82 -3.43 12.71
N LEU A 52 -8.84 -3.73 14.02
CA LEU A 52 -7.65 -4.01 14.83
C LEU A 52 -6.84 -5.18 14.28
N PHE A 53 -7.56 -6.16 13.73
CA PHE A 53 -7.04 -7.40 13.19
C PHE A 53 -7.08 -7.41 11.67
N SER A 54 -6.83 -6.27 11.02
CA SER A 54 -6.82 -6.20 9.55
C SER A 54 -5.76 -7.11 8.93
N SER A 55 -4.63 -7.37 9.60
CA SER A 55 -3.67 -8.38 9.15
C SER A 55 -4.18 -9.81 9.32
N LEU A 56 -5.27 -10.01 10.07
CA LEU A 56 -5.85 -11.33 10.34
C LEU A 56 -6.94 -11.79 9.36
N PHE A 57 -7.47 -10.92 8.49
CA PHE A 57 -8.52 -11.33 7.56
C PHE A 57 -8.14 -12.57 6.72
N PRO A 58 -6.89 -12.75 6.23
CA PRO A 58 -6.54 -13.93 5.46
C PRO A 58 -6.71 -15.23 6.26
N PHE A 59 -6.51 -15.20 7.59
CA PHE A 59 -6.67 -16.38 8.43
C PHE A 59 -8.12 -16.84 8.54
N VAL A 60 -9.06 -15.90 8.58
CA VAL A 60 -10.49 -16.25 8.60
C VAL A 60 -10.84 -17.03 7.34
N PHE A 61 -10.40 -16.55 6.17
CA PHE A 61 -10.65 -17.25 4.90
C PHE A 61 -9.94 -18.61 4.82
N LEU A 62 -8.68 -18.72 5.30
CA LEU A 62 -8.00 -20.02 5.37
C LEU A 62 -8.72 -21.01 6.32
N GLY A 63 -9.24 -20.52 7.43
CA GLY A 63 -10.08 -21.28 8.36
C GLY A 63 -11.37 -21.78 7.69
N GLU A 64 -12.10 -20.89 7.00
CA GLU A 64 -13.31 -21.29 6.27
C GLU A 64 -13.02 -22.32 5.18
N PHE A 65 -11.89 -22.20 4.46
CA PHE A 65 -11.48 -23.21 3.48
C PHE A 65 -11.13 -24.57 4.10
N THR A 66 -10.73 -24.59 5.37
CA THR A 66 -10.60 -25.84 6.14
C THR A 66 -11.98 -26.45 6.42
N VAL A 67 -12.97 -25.64 6.81
CA VAL A 67 -14.35 -26.08 7.03
C VAL A 67 -14.96 -26.61 5.73
N ILE A 68 -14.76 -25.91 4.61
CA ILE A 68 -15.23 -26.33 3.28
C ILE A 68 -14.65 -27.70 2.92
N ALA A 69 -13.35 -27.91 3.15
CA ALA A 69 -12.69 -29.20 2.89
C ALA A 69 -13.26 -30.32 3.77
N ALA A 70 -13.59 -30.05 5.04
CA ALA A 70 -14.24 -31.02 5.92
C ALA A 70 -15.65 -31.37 5.42
N LEU A 71 -16.47 -30.37 5.13
CA LEU A 71 -17.84 -30.56 4.66
C LEU A 71 -17.91 -31.33 3.32
N ALA A 72 -16.89 -31.20 2.48
CA ALA A 72 -16.87 -31.80 1.14
C ALA A 72 -16.92 -33.34 1.16
N PHE A 73 -16.50 -33.99 2.25
CA PHE A 73 -16.59 -35.45 2.40
C PHE A 73 -18.02 -35.98 2.41
N TRP A 74 -18.98 -35.17 2.88
CA TRP A 74 -20.38 -35.56 3.01
C TRP A 74 -21.30 -34.79 2.08
N TRP A 75 -21.02 -33.51 1.85
CA TRP A 75 -21.90 -32.61 1.10
C TRP A 75 -21.13 -31.76 0.07
N PRO A 76 -20.58 -32.38 -0.99
CA PRO A 76 -19.73 -31.69 -1.97
C PRO A 76 -20.45 -30.53 -2.69
N ALA A 77 -21.75 -30.65 -2.96
CA ALA A 77 -22.54 -29.58 -3.57
C ALA A 77 -22.68 -28.34 -2.65
N ILE A 78 -22.93 -28.58 -1.35
CA ILE A 78 -23.03 -27.50 -0.35
C ILE A 78 -21.65 -26.85 -0.18
N SER A 79 -20.59 -27.66 -0.07
CA SER A 79 -19.20 -27.17 0.01
C SER A 79 -18.81 -26.34 -1.19
N PHE A 80 -19.22 -26.72 -2.41
CA PHE A 80 -18.94 -25.94 -3.61
C PHE A 80 -19.61 -24.57 -3.57
N ILE A 81 -20.92 -24.52 -3.29
CA ILE A 81 -21.68 -23.26 -3.24
C ILE A 81 -21.14 -22.36 -2.13
N TYR A 82 -20.94 -22.91 -0.93
CA TYR A 82 -20.41 -22.17 0.19
C TYR A 82 -18.99 -21.66 -0.09
N GLY A 83 -18.13 -22.52 -0.62
CA GLY A 83 -16.77 -22.17 -0.98
C GLY A 83 -16.67 -21.13 -2.08
N LEU A 84 -17.59 -21.12 -3.05
CA LEU A 84 -17.65 -20.07 -4.06
C LEU A 84 -17.99 -18.70 -3.46
N ILE A 85 -18.89 -18.66 -2.47
CA ILE A 85 -19.22 -17.43 -1.72
C ILE A 85 -18.00 -16.95 -0.94
N VAL A 86 -17.36 -17.83 -0.16
CA VAL A 86 -16.18 -17.51 0.65
C VAL A 86 -15.02 -17.04 -0.25
N PHE A 87 -14.78 -17.71 -1.38
CA PHE A 87 -13.78 -17.31 -2.36
C PHE A 87 -14.08 -15.91 -2.92
N SER A 88 -15.33 -15.64 -3.31
CA SER A 88 -15.72 -14.34 -3.84
C SER A 88 -15.53 -13.21 -2.82
N LEU A 89 -15.84 -13.47 -1.55
CA LEU A 89 -15.58 -12.54 -0.45
C LEU A 89 -14.08 -12.31 -0.23
N TYR A 90 -13.26 -13.36 -0.31
CA TYR A 90 -11.80 -13.25 -0.22
C TYR A 90 -11.22 -12.40 -1.35
N GLN A 91 -11.72 -12.58 -2.58
CA GLN A 91 -11.33 -11.76 -3.73
C GLN A 91 -11.72 -10.29 -3.52
N ALA A 92 -12.96 -10.02 -3.09
CA ALA A 92 -13.44 -8.68 -2.81
C ALA A 92 -12.57 -7.97 -1.75
N GLU A 93 -12.26 -8.63 -0.63
CA GLU A 93 -11.36 -8.09 0.40
C GLU A 93 -9.95 -7.82 -0.14
N SER A 94 -9.40 -8.74 -0.95
CA SER A 94 -8.08 -8.58 -1.56
C SER A 94 -8.03 -7.41 -2.55
N PHE A 95 -9.15 -7.10 -3.21
CA PHE A 95 -9.32 -5.91 -4.07
C PHE A 95 -9.76 -4.66 -3.28
N GLY A 96 -9.69 -4.67 -1.95
CA GLY A 96 -9.95 -3.49 -1.14
C GLY A 96 -11.42 -3.17 -0.92
N PHE A 97 -12.32 -4.15 -1.06
CA PHE A 97 -13.72 -4.04 -0.64
C PHE A 97 -13.91 -4.70 0.73
N PRO A 98 -13.99 -3.93 1.83
CA PRO A 98 -14.03 -4.48 3.19
C PRO A 98 -15.41 -5.04 3.55
N LEU A 99 -15.83 -6.15 2.94
CA LEU A 99 -17.15 -6.76 3.15
C LEU A 99 -17.27 -7.53 4.47
N VAL A 100 -16.19 -8.19 4.89
CA VAL A 100 -16.05 -9.01 6.09
C VAL A 100 -15.25 -8.26 7.15
N SER A 101 -14.08 -7.72 6.79
CA SER A 101 -13.14 -7.07 7.70
C SER A 101 -13.73 -5.84 8.40
N ARG A 102 -14.75 -5.20 7.82
CA ARG A 102 -15.48 -4.08 8.44
C ARG A 102 -16.17 -4.43 9.76
N TYR A 103 -16.47 -5.71 10.00
CA TYR A 103 -17.15 -6.18 11.20
C TYR A 103 -16.21 -6.58 12.33
N PHE A 104 -14.90 -6.65 12.08
CA PHE A 104 -13.93 -6.98 13.13
C PHE A 104 -13.86 -5.87 14.18
N PRO A 105 -13.49 -6.20 15.43
CA PRO A 105 -13.21 -5.21 16.46
C PRO A 105 -12.26 -4.12 15.93
N GLY A 106 -12.61 -2.86 16.21
CA GLY A 106 -11.89 -1.73 15.65
C GLY A 106 -10.94 -1.08 16.64
N THR A 107 -9.89 -0.46 16.12
CA THR A 107 -9.10 0.58 16.79
C THR A 107 -9.17 1.88 15.99
N SER A 108 -8.64 2.97 16.53
CA SER A 108 -8.58 4.25 15.81
C SER A 108 -7.15 4.49 15.34
N SER A 109 -6.97 4.70 14.03
CA SER A 109 -5.74 5.24 13.43
C SER A 109 -5.99 6.68 12.98
N CYS A 110 -4.93 7.44 12.76
CA CYS A 110 -5.02 8.84 12.36
C CYS A 110 -4.48 9.07 10.94
N ALA A 111 -4.84 10.22 10.39
CA ALA A 111 -4.21 10.75 9.20
C ALA A 111 -4.02 12.26 9.34
N VAL A 112 -2.91 12.77 8.80
CA VAL A 112 -2.66 14.20 8.72
C VAL A 112 -2.92 14.68 7.29
N PHE A 113 -3.67 15.77 7.18
CA PHE A 113 -3.94 16.46 5.92
C PHE A 113 -3.37 17.86 6.01
N GLY A 114 -2.68 18.30 4.96
CA GLY A 114 -2.31 19.70 4.76
C GLY A 114 -2.74 20.14 3.37
N ASP A 115 -3.71 21.03 3.30
CA ASP A 115 -4.18 21.58 2.02
C ASP A 115 -3.58 22.95 1.75
N ARG A 116 -3.21 23.15 0.48
CA ARG A 116 -2.99 24.49 -0.07
C ARG A 116 -3.94 24.72 -1.22
N LYS A 117 -4.77 25.74 -1.06
CA LYS A 117 -5.80 26.12 -2.03
C LYS A 117 -5.82 27.62 -2.23
N HIS A 118 -5.53 28.02 -3.45
CA HIS A 118 -6.28 29.09 -4.10
C HIS A 118 -7.52 28.50 -4.76
N ALA A 119 -8.66 29.20 -4.63
CA ALA A 119 -9.96 28.71 -5.08
C ALA A 119 -9.96 28.43 -6.60
N ASP A 120 -10.83 27.49 -7.02
CA ASP A 120 -11.19 27.16 -8.41
C ASP A 120 -10.31 26.20 -9.24
N PHE A 121 -9.47 25.36 -8.61
CA PHE A 121 -8.77 24.29 -9.34
C PHE A 121 -9.61 23.01 -9.47
N LYS A 122 -9.78 22.56 -10.72
CA LYS A 122 -10.36 21.25 -11.09
C LYS A 122 -9.40 20.07 -10.91
N THR A 123 -8.10 20.36 -10.84
CA THR A 123 -7.02 19.38 -10.66
C THR A 123 -6.47 19.43 -9.24
N LEU A 124 -6.38 18.27 -8.59
CA LEU A 124 -5.73 18.07 -7.31
C LEU A 124 -4.44 17.28 -7.49
N LEU A 125 -3.35 17.78 -6.92
CA LEU A 125 -2.11 17.04 -6.76
C LEU A 125 -1.96 16.60 -5.30
N VAL A 126 -1.83 15.29 -5.09
CA VAL A 126 -1.70 14.67 -3.77
C VAL A 126 -0.29 14.12 -3.60
N PHE A 127 0.46 14.62 -2.63
CA PHE A 127 1.69 13.98 -2.16
C PHE A 127 1.36 13.11 -0.96
N THR A 128 1.77 11.84 -0.98
CA THR A 128 1.46 10.91 0.11
C THR A 128 2.66 10.12 0.62
N ALA A 129 2.72 9.92 1.93
CA ALA A 129 3.65 8.99 2.62
C ALA A 129 2.97 8.49 3.90
N TYR A 130 2.94 7.17 4.12
CA TYR A 130 2.23 6.62 5.29
C TYR A 130 2.94 6.93 6.62
N LEU A 131 2.13 7.06 7.69
CA LEU A 131 2.56 7.36 9.06
C LEU A 131 3.10 6.13 9.80
N ASP A 132 2.45 4.98 9.61
CA ASP A 132 2.67 3.81 10.45
C ASP A 132 3.95 3.05 10.10
N SER A 133 4.57 2.40 11.08
CA SER A 133 5.70 1.48 10.84
C SER A 133 5.22 0.03 10.71
N CYS A 134 5.97 -0.79 9.96
CA CYS A 134 5.64 -2.21 9.73
C CYS A 134 5.84 -3.05 10.99
N ASP A 135 4.84 -3.89 11.27
CA ASP A 135 4.87 -5.00 12.22
C ASP A 135 4.74 -6.36 11.50
N CYS A 136 5.02 -6.38 10.20
CA CYS A 136 4.67 -7.46 9.29
C CYS A 136 5.85 -8.37 8.92
N TRP A 137 5.87 -9.60 9.43
CA TRP A 137 6.91 -10.59 9.14
C TRP A 137 6.92 -11.07 7.67
N THR A 138 5.75 -11.08 7.02
CA THR A 138 5.59 -11.41 5.58
C THR A 138 6.29 -10.42 4.66
N GLN A 139 6.74 -9.30 5.22
CA GLN A 139 7.43 -8.23 4.50
C GLN A 139 8.96 -8.29 4.68
N ARG A 140 9.49 -9.33 5.33
CA ARG A 140 10.94 -9.58 5.38
C ARG A 140 11.50 -9.96 3.99
N PRO A 141 12.80 -9.71 3.73
CA PRO A 141 13.40 -9.88 2.40
C PRO A 141 13.16 -11.25 1.74
N PHE A 142 13.19 -12.33 2.53
CA PHE A 142 12.91 -13.68 2.03
C PHE A 142 11.46 -13.81 1.54
N PHE A 143 10.49 -13.39 2.36
CA PHE A 143 9.07 -13.51 2.01
C PHE A 143 8.68 -12.59 0.85
N LEU A 144 9.26 -11.40 0.74
CA LEU A 144 9.06 -10.54 -0.44
C LEU A 144 9.46 -11.22 -1.75
N ARG A 145 10.48 -12.10 -1.73
CA ARG A 145 10.93 -12.83 -2.93
C ARG A 145 9.90 -13.85 -3.39
N ILE A 146 9.21 -14.49 -2.44
CA ILE A 146 8.29 -15.59 -2.71
C ILE A 146 6.82 -15.21 -2.57
N SER A 147 6.51 -13.96 -2.16
CA SER A 147 5.16 -13.50 -1.80
C SER A 147 4.15 -13.76 -2.91
N ARG A 148 4.51 -13.43 -4.16
CA ARG A 148 3.69 -13.69 -5.33
C ARG A 148 3.38 -15.18 -5.50
N TYR A 149 4.40 -16.02 -5.49
CA TYR A 149 4.23 -17.47 -5.67
C TYR A 149 3.45 -18.09 -4.52
N PHE A 150 3.68 -17.63 -3.30
CA PHE A 150 2.97 -18.08 -2.11
C PHE A 150 1.49 -17.72 -2.16
N LEU A 151 1.14 -16.49 -2.53
CA LEU A 151 -0.25 -16.08 -2.72
C LEU A 151 -0.92 -16.83 -3.88
N LEU A 152 -0.21 -17.04 -5.00
CA LEU A 152 -0.71 -17.85 -6.12
C LEU A 152 -0.95 -19.31 -5.72
N LEU A 153 -0.10 -19.89 -4.87
CA LEU A 153 -0.28 -21.24 -4.36
C LEU A 153 -1.54 -21.36 -3.49
N ILE A 154 -1.80 -20.38 -2.62
CA ILE A 154 -3.02 -20.33 -1.81
C ILE A 154 -4.26 -20.26 -2.72
N GLN A 155 -4.25 -19.35 -3.69
CA GLN A 155 -5.34 -19.19 -4.67
C GLN A 155 -5.57 -20.47 -5.48
N PHE A 156 -4.49 -21.10 -5.94
CA PHE A 156 -4.54 -22.35 -6.68
C PHE A 156 -5.15 -23.48 -5.84
N ALA A 157 -4.74 -23.61 -4.57
CA ALA A 157 -5.30 -24.60 -3.66
C ALA A 157 -6.80 -24.37 -3.39
N MET A 158 -7.23 -23.11 -3.24
CA MET A 158 -8.65 -22.75 -3.11
C MET A 158 -9.45 -23.18 -4.34
N VAL A 159 -8.98 -22.82 -5.54
CA VAL A 159 -9.65 -23.17 -6.81
C VAL A 159 -9.67 -24.68 -7.04
N LEU A 160 -8.57 -25.38 -6.72
CA LEU A 160 -8.48 -26.84 -6.87
C LEU A 160 -9.46 -27.56 -5.94
N LEU A 161 -9.62 -27.09 -4.70
CA LEU A 161 -10.64 -27.62 -3.78
C LEU A 161 -12.05 -27.41 -4.34
N LEU A 162 -12.35 -26.21 -4.86
CA LEU A 162 -13.66 -25.92 -5.45
C LEU A 162 -13.93 -26.78 -6.68
N ALA A 163 -12.93 -27.00 -7.53
CA ALA A 163 -13.04 -27.87 -8.70
C ALA A 163 -13.33 -29.32 -8.29
N ALA A 164 -12.64 -29.84 -7.25
CA ALA A 164 -12.90 -31.16 -6.71
C ALA A 164 -14.31 -31.27 -6.08
N CYS A 165 -14.80 -30.22 -5.41
CA CYS A 165 -16.18 -30.18 -4.89
C CYS A 165 -17.21 -30.16 -6.02
N ALA A 166 -16.99 -29.37 -7.07
CA ALA A 166 -17.88 -29.30 -8.24
C ALA A 166 -17.94 -30.64 -8.98
N LEU A 167 -16.80 -31.30 -9.15
CA LEU A 167 -16.72 -32.60 -9.81
C LEU A 167 -17.50 -33.67 -9.03
N ASP A 168 -17.36 -33.73 -7.70
CA ASP A 168 -18.13 -34.67 -6.88
C ASP A 168 -19.61 -34.33 -6.78
N ALA A 169 -19.96 -33.04 -6.77
CA ALA A 169 -21.36 -32.60 -6.85
C ALA A 169 -22.01 -33.08 -8.15
N PHE A 170 -21.30 -32.93 -9.27
CA PHE A 170 -21.74 -33.45 -10.57
C PHE A 170 -21.83 -34.98 -10.58
N ALA A 171 -20.82 -35.67 -10.05
CA ALA A 171 -20.81 -37.14 -9.93
C ALA A 171 -22.03 -37.64 -9.14
N SER A 172 -22.34 -36.99 -8.02
CA SER A 172 -23.46 -37.33 -7.15
C SER A 172 -24.81 -37.23 -7.86
N LEU A 173 -25.01 -36.23 -8.71
CA LEU A 173 -26.21 -36.10 -9.55
C LEU A 173 -26.38 -37.25 -10.54
N HIS A 174 -25.27 -37.84 -10.99
CA HIS A 174 -25.25 -38.99 -11.90
C HIS A 174 -25.06 -40.33 -11.18
N HIS A 175 -25.21 -40.36 -9.85
CA HIS A 175 -24.97 -41.55 -9.01
C HIS A 175 -23.58 -42.18 -9.21
N ALA A 176 -22.60 -41.38 -9.61
CA ALA A 176 -21.20 -41.74 -9.74
C ALA A 176 -20.39 -41.25 -8.53
N THR A 177 -19.18 -41.81 -8.35
CA THR A 177 -18.24 -41.36 -7.33
C THR A 177 -16.82 -41.31 -7.90
N TYR A 178 -16.06 -40.29 -7.52
CA TYR A 178 -14.68 -40.13 -7.94
C TYR A 178 -13.76 -40.18 -6.72
N PRO A 179 -13.32 -41.36 -6.26
CA PRO A 179 -12.62 -41.50 -4.97
C PRO A 179 -11.33 -40.68 -4.87
N PHE A 180 -10.73 -40.28 -5.99
CA PHE A 180 -9.53 -39.45 -6.01
C PHE A 180 -9.79 -38.01 -5.51
N THR A 181 -11.02 -37.49 -5.54
CA THR A 181 -11.35 -36.14 -5.02
C THR A 181 -11.09 -36.03 -3.52
N ARG A 182 -11.27 -37.14 -2.79
CA ARG A 182 -10.98 -37.25 -1.35
C ARG A 182 -9.51 -36.99 -1.02
N PHE A 183 -8.59 -37.22 -1.96
CA PHE A 183 -7.20 -36.83 -1.81
C PHE A 183 -7.06 -35.30 -1.71
N PHE A 184 -7.75 -34.54 -2.57
CA PHE A 184 -7.73 -33.08 -2.54
C PHE A 184 -8.37 -32.52 -1.27
N TYR A 185 -9.46 -33.13 -0.78
CA TYR A 185 -10.10 -32.72 0.47
C TYR A 185 -9.17 -32.93 1.67
N SER A 186 -8.56 -34.12 1.75
CA SER A 186 -7.57 -34.45 2.79
C SER A 186 -6.34 -33.53 2.72
N ALA A 187 -5.83 -33.26 1.52
CA ALA A 187 -4.71 -32.35 1.32
C ALA A 187 -5.06 -30.92 1.75
N ALA A 188 -6.26 -30.43 1.41
CA ALA A 188 -6.75 -29.12 1.82
C ALA A 188 -6.92 -29.00 3.34
N LEU A 189 -7.44 -30.05 4.00
CA LEU A 189 -7.56 -30.13 5.47
C LEU A 189 -6.22 -30.00 6.20
N VAL A 190 -5.11 -30.37 5.56
CA VAL A 190 -3.77 -30.19 6.13
C VAL A 190 -3.18 -28.85 5.70
N PHE A 191 -3.28 -28.51 4.41
CA PHE A 191 -2.63 -27.35 3.83
C PHE A 191 -3.12 -26.03 4.44
N PHE A 192 -4.44 -25.79 4.51
CA PHE A 192 -4.96 -24.51 4.97
C PHE A 192 -4.65 -24.24 6.46
N PRO A 193 -4.85 -25.20 7.39
CA PRO A 193 -4.46 -25.00 8.78
C PRO A 193 -2.95 -24.85 8.97
N LEU A 194 -2.14 -25.58 8.20
CA LEU A 194 -0.68 -25.45 8.25
C LEU A 194 -0.23 -24.04 7.83
N VAL A 195 -0.75 -23.55 6.69
CA VAL A 195 -0.47 -22.19 6.20
C VAL A 195 -0.95 -21.15 7.21
N MET A 196 -2.18 -21.28 7.72
CA MET A 196 -2.73 -20.40 8.74
C MET A 196 -1.84 -20.35 9.99
N THR A 197 -1.42 -21.52 10.50
CA THR A 197 -0.57 -21.64 11.68
C THR A 197 0.82 -21.04 11.45
N ALA A 198 1.44 -21.35 10.31
CA ALA A 198 2.74 -20.78 9.95
C ALA A 198 2.68 -19.25 9.87
N MET A 199 1.60 -18.72 9.29
CA MET A 199 1.40 -17.29 9.15
C MET A 199 1.11 -16.58 10.50
N LEU A 200 0.35 -17.23 11.40
CA LEU A 200 0.11 -16.73 12.76
C LEU A 200 1.38 -16.76 13.61
N ALA A 201 2.14 -17.85 13.55
CA ALA A 201 3.41 -17.98 14.26
C ALA A 201 4.40 -16.89 13.83
N GLY A 202 4.51 -16.62 12.52
CA GLY A 202 5.33 -15.53 12.00
C GLY A 202 4.92 -14.16 12.55
N GLY A 203 3.62 -13.91 12.72
CA GLY A 203 3.10 -12.67 13.31
C GLY A 203 3.42 -12.53 14.80
N TYR A 204 3.30 -13.61 15.57
CA TYR A 204 3.58 -13.62 17.01
C TYR A 204 5.04 -13.31 17.33
N PHE A 205 5.98 -13.83 16.53
CA PHE A 205 7.41 -13.60 16.74
C PHE A 205 7.93 -12.30 16.12
N ASN A 206 7.07 -11.48 15.51
CA ASN A 206 7.54 -10.27 14.87
C ASN A 206 7.74 -9.14 15.88
N ARG A 207 8.74 -8.31 15.60
CA ARG A 207 9.02 -7.09 16.36
C ARG A 207 8.77 -5.90 15.46
N ASP A 208 8.17 -4.87 16.02
CA ASP A 208 7.95 -3.61 15.34
C ASP A 208 9.30 -3.00 14.94
N THR A 209 9.35 -2.40 13.74
CA THR A 209 10.54 -1.65 13.32
C THR A 209 10.44 -0.19 13.73
N VAL A 210 11.59 0.46 13.77
CA VAL A 210 11.70 1.91 13.97
C VAL A 210 11.08 2.67 12.79
N GLY A 211 11.36 2.22 11.56
CA GLY A 211 10.74 2.79 10.37
C GLY A 211 11.43 4.05 9.86
N ALA A 212 12.76 4.17 10.01
CA ALA A 212 13.50 5.35 9.60
C ALA A 212 13.45 5.55 8.08
N ASN A 213 13.72 4.49 7.31
CA ASN A 213 13.48 4.49 5.86
C ASN A 213 11.99 4.33 5.57
N HIS A 214 11.30 3.39 6.25
CA HIS A 214 9.91 3.02 6.00
C HIS A 214 8.98 3.37 7.18
N ASN A 215 8.40 4.57 7.24
CA ASN A 215 8.47 5.62 6.23
C ASN A 215 8.76 7.03 6.76
N ALA A 216 9.62 7.16 7.79
CA ALA A 216 10.06 8.49 8.22
C ALA A 216 10.75 9.27 7.08
N SER A 217 11.54 8.59 6.24
CA SER A 217 12.18 9.21 5.08
C SER A 217 11.18 9.80 4.07
N GLY A 218 10.11 9.07 3.73
CA GLY A 218 9.05 9.58 2.85
C GLY A 218 8.30 10.76 3.49
N MET A 219 8.01 10.69 4.79
CA MET A 219 7.35 11.80 5.49
C MET A 219 8.21 13.06 5.55
N ALA A 220 9.51 12.92 5.82
CA ALA A 220 10.45 14.03 5.80
C ALA A 220 10.60 14.63 4.38
N ALA A 221 10.62 13.79 3.34
CA ALA A 221 10.56 14.26 1.96
C ALA A 221 9.30 15.08 1.68
N LEU A 222 8.13 14.64 2.14
CA LEU A 222 6.87 15.38 1.98
C LEU A 222 6.88 16.74 2.68
N LEU A 223 7.39 16.81 3.91
CA LEU A 223 7.55 18.07 4.63
C LEU A 223 8.49 19.02 3.86
N HIS A 224 9.58 18.49 3.31
CA HIS A 224 10.48 19.27 2.47
C HIS A 224 9.82 19.77 1.17
N ILE A 225 9.02 18.93 0.50
CA ILE A 225 8.22 19.35 -0.67
C ILE A 225 7.26 20.50 -0.28
N ALA A 226 6.61 20.42 0.89
CA ALA A 226 5.73 21.48 1.38
C ALA A 226 6.47 22.80 1.62
N GLU A 227 7.70 22.75 2.16
CA GLU A 227 8.58 23.93 2.28
C GLU A 227 8.88 24.55 0.92
N LYS A 228 9.27 23.74 -0.07
CA LYS A 228 9.60 24.23 -1.41
C LYS A 228 8.39 24.87 -2.11
N PHE A 229 7.21 24.28 -1.97
CA PHE A 229 6.01 24.91 -2.53
C PHE A 229 5.60 26.17 -1.76
N ARG A 230 5.93 26.31 -0.47
CA ARG A 230 5.71 27.56 0.28
C ARG A 230 6.57 28.69 -0.29
N GLU A 231 7.82 28.39 -0.61
CA GLU A 231 8.74 29.36 -1.20
C GLU A 231 8.40 29.68 -2.66
N LYS A 232 8.03 28.65 -3.44
CA LYS A 232 7.66 28.79 -4.84
C LYS A 232 6.36 28.04 -5.12
N GLU A 233 5.28 28.81 -5.22
CA GLU A 233 3.93 28.27 -5.45
C GLU A 233 3.84 27.42 -6.73
N LEU A 234 2.91 26.46 -6.72
CA LEU A 234 2.48 25.75 -7.92
C LEU A 234 1.19 26.37 -8.44
N HIS A 235 1.21 26.91 -9.65
CA HIS A 235 0.01 27.40 -10.31
C HIS A 235 -0.65 26.27 -11.12
N GLY A 236 -1.98 26.23 -11.17
CA GLY A 236 -2.74 25.31 -12.02
C GLY A 236 -3.28 24.05 -11.32
N ALA A 237 -2.97 23.83 -10.04
CA ALA A 237 -3.54 22.73 -9.26
C ALA A 237 -3.64 23.07 -7.77
N ALA A 238 -4.64 22.48 -7.11
CA ALA A 238 -4.66 22.43 -5.64
C ALA A 238 -3.63 21.42 -5.14
N LEU A 239 -3.05 21.65 -3.97
CA LEU A 239 -2.10 20.74 -3.33
C LEU A 239 -2.72 20.10 -2.09
N LEU A 240 -2.49 18.80 -1.93
CA LEU A 240 -2.79 18.07 -0.72
C LEU A 240 -1.58 17.25 -0.29
N PHE A 241 -1.07 17.54 0.90
CA PHE A 241 -0.11 16.69 1.61
C PHE A 241 -0.89 15.74 2.51
N PHE A 242 -0.76 14.45 2.24
CA PHE A 242 -1.56 13.42 2.89
C PHE A 242 -0.67 12.38 3.56
N PHE A 243 -0.82 12.23 4.87
CA PHE A 243 -0.06 11.28 5.67
C PHE A 243 -1.04 10.25 6.25
N PRO A 244 -1.41 9.19 5.51
CA PRO A 244 -2.34 8.19 5.99
C PRO A 244 -1.70 7.26 7.02
N GLY A 245 -2.40 6.97 8.12
CA GLY A 245 -2.10 5.83 8.97
C GLY A 245 -2.66 4.52 8.42
N ALA A 246 -2.37 3.43 9.13
CA ALA A 246 -2.85 2.08 8.85
C ALA A 246 -2.53 1.53 7.45
N HIS A 247 -1.40 1.91 6.85
CA HIS A 247 -0.88 1.33 5.61
C HIS A 247 -0.60 -0.16 5.73
N HIS A 248 0.09 -0.58 6.80
CA HIS A 248 0.42 -2.00 7.02
C HIS A 248 -0.77 -2.80 7.54
N GLY A 249 -1.82 -2.11 8.01
CA GLY A 249 -3.08 -2.70 8.42
C GLY A 249 -4.05 -2.89 7.25
N SER A 250 -5.15 -2.14 7.27
CA SER A 250 -6.26 -2.29 6.33
C SER A 250 -6.17 -1.36 5.12
N ARG A 251 -5.29 -0.35 5.15
CA ARG A 251 -5.29 0.79 4.20
C ARG A 251 -6.64 1.54 4.18
N ARG A 252 -7.45 1.37 5.22
CA ARG A 252 -8.83 1.88 5.29
C ARG A 252 -8.91 3.40 5.31
N VAL A 253 -7.91 4.06 5.88
CA VAL A 253 -7.79 5.53 5.82
C VAL A 253 -7.81 6.00 4.37
N MET A 254 -6.98 5.40 3.50
CA MET A 254 -6.98 5.70 2.07
C MET A 254 -8.32 5.34 1.41
N GLN A 255 -8.91 4.17 1.74
CA GLN A 255 -10.21 3.75 1.20
C GLN A 255 -11.35 4.74 1.50
N GLU A 256 -11.35 5.35 2.69
CA GLU A 256 -12.39 6.29 3.11
C GLU A 256 -12.18 7.70 2.50
N VAL A 257 -10.92 8.08 2.23
CA VAL A 257 -10.58 9.39 1.65
C VAL A 257 -10.81 9.45 0.15
N LEU A 258 -10.42 8.41 -0.60
CA LEU A 258 -10.46 8.41 -2.06
C LEU A 258 -11.82 8.79 -2.66
N PRO A 259 -12.98 8.25 -2.20
CA PRO A 259 -14.29 8.64 -2.75
C PRO A 259 -14.57 10.13 -2.65
N THR A 260 -14.15 10.77 -1.56
CA THR A 260 -14.32 12.22 -1.37
C THR A 260 -13.50 13.00 -2.39
N LEU A 261 -12.24 12.60 -2.63
CA LEU A 261 -11.39 13.24 -3.63
C LEU A 261 -11.99 13.13 -5.04
N LYS A 262 -12.61 12.00 -5.38
CA LYS A 262 -13.25 11.77 -6.68
C LYS A 262 -14.47 12.67 -6.92
N VAL A 263 -15.18 13.03 -5.85
CA VAL A 263 -16.35 13.92 -5.93
C VAL A 263 -15.92 15.38 -6.00
N CYS A 264 -14.83 15.76 -5.33
CA CYS A 264 -14.41 17.15 -5.22
C CYS A 264 -13.57 17.66 -6.40
N TYR A 265 -12.99 16.77 -7.22
CA TYR A 265 -12.08 17.15 -8.30
C TYR A 265 -12.28 16.32 -9.56
N ASP A 266 -12.17 16.98 -10.72
CA ASP A 266 -12.26 16.32 -12.03
C ASP A 266 -11.04 15.43 -12.29
N ARG A 267 -9.87 15.83 -11.77
CA ARG A 267 -8.62 15.09 -11.93
C ARG A 267 -7.82 15.09 -10.63
N VAL A 268 -7.41 13.90 -10.21
CA VAL A 268 -6.56 13.70 -9.02
C VAL A 268 -5.30 12.96 -9.45
N LEU A 269 -4.15 13.58 -9.22
CA LEU A 269 -2.81 13.06 -9.48
C LEU A 269 -2.13 12.77 -8.15
N MET A 270 -1.67 11.55 -7.91
CA MET A 270 -1.06 11.15 -6.65
C MET A 270 0.40 10.74 -6.83
N ILE A 271 1.29 11.35 -6.06
CA ILE A 271 2.71 11.04 -6.01
C ILE A 271 3.01 10.49 -4.61
N ASN A 272 3.29 9.19 -4.53
CA ASN A 272 3.59 8.49 -3.30
C ASN A 272 5.11 8.42 -3.09
N LEU A 273 5.58 8.66 -1.86
CA LEU A 273 6.99 8.54 -1.49
C LEU A 273 7.14 7.48 -0.38
N GLU A 274 7.91 6.42 -0.66
CA GLU A 274 8.16 5.35 0.30
C GLU A 274 9.60 4.86 0.29
N GLY A 275 10.25 4.84 1.46
CA GLY A 275 11.56 4.21 1.58
C GLY A 275 12.67 4.90 0.81
N VAL A 276 12.59 6.22 0.66
CA VAL A 276 13.44 7.02 -0.23
C VAL A 276 14.80 7.39 0.36
N GLY A 277 15.04 7.06 1.62
CA GLY A 277 16.27 7.36 2.33
C GLY A 277 17.43 6.39 2.10
N ALA A 278 17.18 5.23 1.46
CA ALA A 278 18.19 4.23 1.16
C ALA A 278 17.87 3.49 -0.16
N GLY A 279 18.88 2.91 -0.81
CA GLY A 279 18.72 2.32 -2.15
C GLY A 279 18.75 3.34 -3.29
N GLU A 280 18.78 2.87 -4.52
CA GLU A 280 18.72 3.69 -5.73
C GLU A 280 17.33 4.29 -5.89
N LEU A 281 17.29 5.56 -6.29
CA LEU A 281 16.03 6.27 -6.51
C LEU A 281 15.30 5.66 -7.72
N CYS A 282 14.04 5.33 -7.55
CA CYS A 282 13.22 4.68 -8.55
C CYS A 282 11.86 5.35 -8.66
N TYR A 283 11.21 5.22 -9.81
CA TYR A 283 9.79 5.52 -9.98
C TYR A 283 9.07 4.34 -10.65
N THR A 284 7.81 4.10 -10.25
CA THR A 284 7.04 2.96 -10.75
C THR A 284 6.36 3.26 -12.08
N ASP A 285 6.34 2.29 -12.99
CA ASP A 285 5.44 2.29 -14.15
C ASP A 285 4.30 1.26 -14.02
N SER A 286 4.45 0.30 -13.11
CA SER A 286 3.35 -0.51 -12.58
C SER A 286 3.64 -0.99 -11.16
N GLU A 287 2.59 -1.37 -10.43
CA GLU A 287 2.76 -2.09 -9.18
C GLU A 287 1.64 -3.10 -8.90
N GLY A 288 1.98 -4.16 -8.15
CA GLY A 288 1.02 -5.20 -7.77
C GLY A 288 1.62 -6.58 -7.54
N VAL A 289 1.10 -7.35 -6.60
CA VAL A 289 1.59 -8.72 -6.37
C VAL A 289 0.84 -9.74 -7.22
N LEU A 290 -0.48 -9.84 -7.03
CA LEU A 290 -1.35 -10.73 -7.82
C LEU A 290 -1.93 -10.03 -9.05
N GLN A 291 -2.36 -8.78 -8.88
CA GLN A 291 -2.88 -7.94 -9.96
C GLN A 291 -1.89 -6.81 -10.20
N GLN A 292 -1.23 -6.83 -11.35
CA GLN A 292 -0.37 -5.74 -11.79
C GLN A 292 -1.21 -4.61 -12.36
N LEU A 293 -1.07 -3.41 -11.80
CA LEU A 293 -1.77 -2.21 -12.26
C LEU A 293 -0.78 -1.21 -12.82
N PRO A 294 -1.00 -0.69 -14.05
CA PRO A 294 -0.14 0.34 -14.61
C PRO A 294 -0.31 1.65 -13.82
N CYS A 295 0.80 2.37 -13.64
CA CYS A 295 0.78 3.74 -13.13
C CYS A 295 0.22 4.70 -14.20
N SER A 296 -0.14 5.91 -13.79
CA SER A 296 -0.67 6.93 -14.71
C SER A 296 0.34 7.24 -15.82
N ARG A 297 -0.13 7.19 -17.07
CA ARG A 297 0.70 7.50 -18.24
C ARG A 297 1.32 8.90 -18.12
N ASP A 298 0.52 9.90 -17.76
CA ASP A 298 0.96 11.29 -17.65
C ASP A 298 2.05 11.46 -16.58
N LEU A 299 1.89 10.80 -15.42
CA LEU A 299 2.88 10.84 -14.34
C LEU A 299 4.16 10.07 -14.70
N VAL A 300 4.05 8.95 -15.42
CA VAL A 300 5.20 8.17 -15.88
C VAL A 300 5.98 8.93 -16.95
N GLU A 301 5.31 9.56 -17.91
CA GLU A 301 5.96 10.38 -18.93
C GLU A 301 6.65 11.61 -18.31
N ALA A 302 6.02 12.26 -17.35
CA ALA A 302 6.66 13.32 -16.56
C ALA A 302 7.88 12.81 -15.78
N ALA A 303 7.77 11.64 -15.14
CA ALA A 303 8.90 11.01 -14.46
C ALA A 303 10.07 10.71 -15.41
N VAL A 304 9.79 10.22 -16.62
CA VAL A 304 10.83 9.96 -17.64
C VAL A 304 11.60 11.23 -17.99
N ARG A 305 10.91 12.37 -18.16
CA ARG A 305 11.54 13.67 -18.44
C ARG A 305 12.35 14.20 -17.24
N CYS A 306 11.82 14.07 -16.03
CA CYS A 306 12.42 14.65 -14.82
C CYS A 306 13.49 13.78 -14.15
N ALA A 307 13.56 12.48 -14.44
CA ALA A 307 14.44 11.53 -13.77
C ALA A 307 15.96 11.68 -14.00
N PRO A 308 16.47 12.08 -15.19
CA PRO A 308 17.91 12.04 -15.48
C PRO A 308 18.82 12.78 -14.50
N PRO A 309 18.50 14.01 -14.03
CA PRO A 309 19.33 14.73 -13.05
C PRO A 309 19.49 14.00 -11.71
N TYR A 310 18.51 13.17 -11.36
CA TYR A 310 18.47 12.42 -10.10
C TYR A 310 18.93 10.97 -10.26
N GLN A 311 19.33 10.57 -11.48
CA GLN A 311 19.67 9.19 -11.84
C GLN A 311 18.58 8.19 -11.44
N ALA A 312 17.31 8.64 -11.47
CA ALA A 312 16.20 7.82 -11.05
C ALA A 312 15.83 6.81 -12.15
N ARG A 313 15.60 5.56 -11.76
CA ARG A 313 15.29 4.47 -12.70
C ARG A 313 13.82 4.06 -12.67
N LYS A 314 13.29 3.73 -13.84
CA LYS A 314 11.94 3.16 -13.96
C LYS A 314 11.91 1.72 -13.43
N VAL A 315 10.84 1.32 -12.74
CA VAL A 315 10.69 -0.04 -12.20
C VAL A 315 9.26 -0.59 -12.27
N HIS A 316 9.17 -1.87 -12.64
CA HIS A 316 7.95 -2.68 -12.52
C HIS A 316 7.94 -3.38 -11.16
N LEU A 317 7.04 -3.00 -10.26
CA LEU A 317 7.03 -3.50 -8.89
C LEU A 317 6.11 -4.73 -8.75
N SER A 318 6.69 -5.92 -8.62
CA SER A 318 5.93 -7.19 -8.61
C SER A 318 5.95 -8.00 -7.31
N SER A 319 6.77 -7.58 -6.35
CA SER A 319 6.98 -8.27 -5.08
C SER A 319 6.21 -7.66 -3.90
N ARG A 320 5.68 -6.45 -4.08
CA ARG A 320 4.95 -5.65 -3.08
C ARG A 320 3.96 -4.71 -3.75
N ILE A 321 3.15 -4.08 -2.91
CA ILE A 321 2.32 -2.92 -3.25
C ILE A 321 2.80 -1.72 -2.44
N THR A 322 2.49 -0.52 -2.91
CA THR A 322 2.71 0.72 -2.16
C THR A 322 1.34 1.35 -1.82
N ASN A 323 1.34 2.52 -1.19
CA ASN A 323 0.17 3.37 -1.02
C ASN A 323 -0.49 3.80 -2.34
N ALA A 324 0.21 3.74 -3.48
CA ALA A 324 -0.37 4.05 -4.77
C ALA A 324 -1.29 2.94 -5.31
N HIS A 325 -1.11 1.68 -4.88
CA HIS A 325 -1.83 0.54 -5.44
C HIS A 325 -3.35 0.64 -5.30
N LEU A 326 -3.84 1.04 -4.13
CA LEU A 326 -5.27 1.17 -3.89
C LEU A 326 -5.89 2.33 -4.72
N PRO A 327 -5.28 3.53 -4.77
CA PRO A 327 -5.64 4.56 -5.74
C PRO A 327 -5.71 4.03 -7.19
N LEU A 328 -4.67 3.32 -7.67
CA LEU A 328 -4.65 2.74 -9.01
C LEU A 328 -5.82 1.78 -9.23
N LEU A 329 -6.11 0.92 -8.24
CA LEU A 329 -7.20 -0.03 -8.30
C LEU A 329 -8.58 0.65 -8.39
N GLN A 330 -8.71 1.85 -7.82
CA GLN A 330 -9.92 2.67 -7.90
C GLN A 330 -9.96 3.63 -9.11
N GLY A 331 -8.96 3.53 -10.00
CA GLY A 331 -8.87 4.31 -11.24
C GLY A 331 -8.32 5.72 -11.06
N PHE A 332 -7.60 6.01 -9.96
CA PHE A 332 -6.88 7.26 -9.80
C PHE A 332 -5.56 7.27 -10.56
N ASN A 333 -5.08 8.46 -10.92
CA ASN A 333 -3.74 8.61 -11.46
C ASN A 333 -2.74 8.61 -10.31
N ALA A 334 -1.91 7.58 -10.22
CA ALA A 334 -0.88 7.51 -9.19
C ALA A 334 0.47 7.02 -9.72
N ILE A 335 1.53 7.39 -9.01
CA ILE A 335 2.90 6.91 -9.19
C ILE A 335 3.59 6.83 -7.82
N SER A 336 4.56 5.95 -7.68
CA SER A 336 5.40 5.85 -6.48
C SER A 336 6.86 6.15 -6.79
N ILE A 337 7.48 6.94 -5.93
CA ILE A 337 8.92 7.19 -5.88
C ILE A 337 9.48 6.40 -4.69
N LEU A 338 10.49 5.58 -4.95
CA LEU A 338 10.98 4.55 -4.04
C LEU A 338 12.50 4.53 -3.98
N GLY A 339 13.05 4.04 -2.86
CA GLY A 339 14.45 3.62 -2.76
C GLY A 339 14.57 2.09 -2.81
N LEU A 340 15.20 1.56 -3.86
CA LEU A 340 15.30 0.11 -4.11
C LEU A 340 16.75 -0.35 -4.29
N ASP A 341 17.03 -1.61 -3.94
CA ASP A 341 18.30 -2.24 -4.29
C ASP A 341 18.36 -2.61 -5.79
N GLN A 342 19.52 -3.10 -6.23
CA GLN A 342 19.76 -3.59 -7.60
C GLN A 342 18.82 -4.72 -8.04
N ASN A 343 18.12 -5.39 -7.10
CA ASN A 343 17.16 -6.46 -7.38
C ASN A 343 15.70 -5.98 -7.31
N ASN A 344 15.46 -4.65 -7.34
CA ASN A 344 14.14 -4.04 -7.20
C ASN A 344 13.44 -4.37 -5.87
N ARG A 345 14.21 -4.50 -4.78
CA ARG A 345 13.68 -4.75 -3.44
C ARG A 345 13.84 -3.51 -2.55
N PRO A 346 12.86 -3.25 -1.67
CA PRO A 346 12.96 -2.12 -0.76
C PRO A 346 14.09 -2.33 0.25
N VAL A 347 14.94 -1.33 0.41
CA VAL A 347 16.08 -1.37 1.32
C VAL A 347 15.61 -1.19 2.76
N ASN A 348 16.12 -2.01 3.67
CA ASN A 348 15.80 -2.03 5.12
C ASN A 348 14.31 -2.30 5.45
N TYR A 349 13.50 -2.76 4.50
CA TYR A 349 12.07 -2.96 4.74
C TYR A 349 11.79 -4.08 5.76
N ALA A 350 10.93 -3.77 6.74
CA ALA A 350 10.58 -4.69 7.84
C ALA A 350 11.82 -5.32 8.54
N ALA A 351 12.94 -4.57 8.57
CA ALA A 351 14.22 -5.04 9.07
C ALA A 351 14.68 -4.24 10.30
N GLN A 352 15.52 -4.85 11.14
CA GLN A 352 16.13 -4.17 12.29
C GLN A 352 17.13 -3.08 11.86
N GLN A 353 17.60 -3.15 10.61
CA GLN A 353 18.46 -2.17 9.97
C GLN A 353 17.70 -0.90 9.52
N ASP A 354 16.38 -0.83 9.75
CA ASP A 354 15.55 0.34 9.44
C ASP A 354 15.70 1.46 10.48
N ILE A 355 16.94 1.92 10.66
CA ILE A 355 17.38 2.90 11.66
C ILE A 355 17.94 4.15 10.98
N VAL A 356 17.97 5.26 11.73
CA VAL A 356 18.41 6.58 11.24
C VAL A 356 19.81 6.54 10.63
N ASP A 357 20.74 5.82 11.24
CA ASP A 357 22.14 5.74 10.79
C ASP A 357 22.31 5.18 9.36
N ASN A 358 21.33 4.44 8.87
CA ASN A 358 21.34 3.86 7.54
C ASN A 358 20.63 4.74 6.49
N ILE A 359 20.28 5.98 6.83
CA ILE A 359 19.53 6.89 5.97
C ILE A 359 20.42 8.01 5.44
N SER A 360 20.40 8.22 4.12
CA SER A 360 21.04 9.37 3.47
C SER A 360 20.04 10.50 3.28
N VAL A 361 20.34 11.63 3.89
CA VAL A 361 19.53 12.86 3.79
C VAL A 361 19.52 13.38 2.35
N GLU A 362 20.63 13.24 1.64
CA GLU A 362 20.79 13.63 0.24
C GLU A 362 19.84 12.84 -0.67
N ARG A 363 19.63 11.55 -0.38
CA ARG A 363 18.66 10.71 -1.13
C ARG A 363 17.22 11.13 -0.86
N VAL A 364 16.90 11.44 0.39
CA VAL A 364 15.58 11.96 0.76
C VAL A 364 15.31 13.28 0.03
N ARG A 365 16.30 14.19 -0.01
CA ARG A 365 16.22 15.45 -0.76
C ARG A 365 16.05 15.21 -2.25
N ALA A 366 16.85 14.32 -2.85
CA ALA A 366 16.74 13.99 -4.28
C ALA A 366 15.36 13.43 -4.64
N ALA A 367 14.76 12.61 -3.77
CA ALA A 367 13.41 12.10 -3.97
C ALA A 367 12.34 13.20 -3.88
N ALA A 368 12.47 14.12 -2.92
CA ALA A 368 11.61 15.29 -2.81
C ALA A 368 11.72 16.19 -4.05
N ASP A 369 12.93 16.43 -4.52
CA ASP A 369 13.21 17.25 -5.70
C ASP A 369 12.65 16.62 -6.98
N LEU A 370 12.80 15.30 -7.15
CA LEU A 370 12.19 14.57 -8.27
C LEU A 370 10.65 14.66 -8.22
N ALA A 371 10.04 14.48 -7.04
CA ALA A 371 8.59 14.55 -6.86
C ALA A 371 8.05 15.94 -7.21
N GLU A 372 8.75 17.00 -6.79
CA GLU A 372 8.41 18.38 -7.15
C GLU A 372 8.57 18.65 -8.66
N ALA A 373 9.68 18.19 -9.26
CA ALA A 373 9.93 18.36 -10.69
C ALA A 373 8.82 17.68 -11.53
N LEU A 374 8.50 16.43 -11.18
CA LEU A 374 7.42 15.67 -11.80
C LEU A 374 6.07 16.40 -11.67
N ALA A 375 5.76 16.88 -10.47
CA ALA A 375 4.54 17.64 -10.20
C ALA A 375 4.42 18.90 -11.07
N ARG A 376 5.50 19.68 -11.19
CA ARG A 376 5.50 20.88 -12.03
C ARG A 376 5.34 20.55 -13.50
N ASP A 377 6.05 19.53 -13.98
CA ASP A 377 6.02 19.08 -15.37
C ASP A 377 4.62 18.57 -15.78
N VAL A 378 3.99 17.70 -14.97
CA VAL A 378 2.68 17.14 -15.30
C VAL A 378 1.57 18.21 -15.31
N ILE A 379 1.67 19.22 -14.43
CA ILE A 379 0.73 20.34 -14.42
C ILE A 379 0.96 21.25 -15.63
N ALA A 380 2.22 21.58 -15.96
CA ALA A 380 2.55 22.42 -17.12
C ALA A 380 2.06 21.80 -18.43
N ALA A 381 2.28 20.49 -18.63
CA ALA A 381 1.82 19.76 -19.82
C ALA A 381 0.28 19.73 -19.97
N THR A 382 -0.45 19.91 -18.86
CA THR A 382 -1.92 19.94 -18.87
C THR A 382 -2.46 21.33 -19.20
N THR A 383 -1.74 22.38 -18.82
CA THR A 383 -2.14 23.77 -19.08
C THR A 383 -1.84 24.26 -20.49
N ASP A 384 -0.93 23.60 -21.21
CA ASP A 384 -0.54 23.97 -22.58
C ASP A 384 -0.63 22.78 -23.56
N PRO A 385 -1.84 22.42 -24.03
CA PRO A 385 -2.03 21.29 -24.94
C PRO A 385 -1.43 21.52 -26.35
N MET A 386 -0.98 22.73 -26.70
CA MET A 386 -0.42 23.00 -28.03
C MET A 386 1.02 22.49 -28.22
N ASN A 387 1.75 22.19 -27.15
CA ASN A 387 3.13 21.69 -27.24
C ASN A 387 3.23 20.15 -27.28
N ALA A 388 2.13 19.42 -27.08
CA ALA A 388 2.13 17.94 -27.13
C ALA A 388 2.04 17.37 -28.56
N CYS A 389 1.79 18.22 -29.57
CA CYS A 389 1.71 17.83 -30.99
C CYS A 389 2.90 18.32 -31.83
N ALA A 390 3.95 18.85 -31.20
CA ALA A 390 5.09 19.41 -31.90
C ALA A 390 6.40 18.76 -31.45
N GLU A 391 6.62 17.50 -31.85
CA GLU A 391 7.95 17.07 -32.31
C GLU A 391 7.77 16.11 -33.52
N PRO A 392 8.68 16.18 -34.51
CA PRO A 392 8.54 15.59 -35.85
C PRO A 392 8.66 14.05 -35.93
#